data_AF-A0AAN6QW90-F1
#
_entry.id   AF-A0AAN6QW90-F1
#
_cell.length_a   1.000
_cell.length_b   1.000
_cell.length_c   1.000
_cell.angle_alpha   90.00
_cell.angle_beta   90.00
_cell.angle_gamma   90.00
#
_symmetry.space_group_name_H-M   'P 1'
#
loop_
_entity.id
_entity.type
_entity.pdbx_description
1 polymer ?
#
loop_
_entity_poly.entity_id
_entity_poly.type
_entity_poly.pdbx_seq_one_letter_code
_entity_poly.pdbx_strand_id
1 'polypeptide(L)'
;MPLGPRLLAVEPSARTWSNLRRSSLLLGPLLFLRLHPTPAPSEQIDARPPANMSAPQANEAEKNIEIWKVKKLIKRLEAARGNGTSMISLIIPPKDQVSRIAKMLAEEFGTASNIKSRVNRQSVLGAITSTQQRLKLYSKVPPNGLVVYCGEIITQEGKERKINIDFEPFKPINTSLYLCDNKFHTEALSELLESDQKFGFIIMDGNGALFGTLSGNTRDVVHKFSVDLPKKHGRGGQSALRFARLREEKRHNYVRKVSELAVQNFITNDKVNVAGIILAGSADFKNDLNQSDMFDNRLQVKVIKVVDVSYGGENGFNQAIELSSETLSNVKFIQEKKLINKYFDEISQDSGKVCYGIEDTLKALEAGAAETLIVYENLEMTRWQLKSSEGPEVILHTTKAQEVNRDLFRDKDTGQEMEPVDQMPFLEWLAEKYRDFGATLEFVSDRSSEGNQFVRGFGGIGAILRYKLNFEQLAEVDDEDDYYDD
;
A
#
# COMPACT_ATOMS: atom_id res chain seq x y z
N MET A 1 -28.44 -21.52 -59.06
CA MET A 1 -29.18 -20.58 -59.93
C MET A 1 -30.44 -20.10 -59.18
N PRO A 2 -31.04 -18.96 -59.57
CA PRO A 2 -31.74 -18.07 -58.63
C PRO A 2 -33.25 -18.40 -58.46
N LEU A 3 -34.01 -17.77 -57.57
CA LEU A 3 -34.61 -16.43 -57.75
C LEU A 3 -35.12 -15.81 -56.43
N GLY A 4 -34.87 -14.51 -56.25
CA GLY A 4 -35.81 -13.59 -55.57
C GLY A 4 -36.80 -12.98 -56.59
N PRO A 5 -37.55 -11.88 -56.32
CA PRO A 5 -37.10 -10.77 -55.47
C PRO A 5 -38.19 -9.95 -54.73
N ARG A 6 -37.76 -8.77 -54.22
CA ARG A 6 -38.47 -7.47 -54.08
C ARG A 6 -39.29 -7.14 -52.82
N LEU A 7 -38.86 -6.01 -52.23
CA LEU A 7 -39.61 -5.14 -51.34
C LEU A 7 -40.79 -4.46 -52.05
N LEU A 8 -41.73 -3.95 -51.26
CA LEU A 8 -42.37 -2.64 -51.48
C LEU A 8 -42.62 -1.97 -50.11
N ALA A 9 -42.62 -0.64 -50.07
CA ALA A 9 -42.73 0.15 -48.84
C ALA A 9 -43.89 1.15 -48.92
N VAL A 10 -44.54 1.42 -47.78
CA VAL A 10 -45.54 2.50 -47.64
C VAL A 10 -45.45 3.12 -46.24
N GLU A 11 -45.33 4.44 -46.21
CA GLU A 11 -45.54 5.35 -45.08
C GLU A 11 -46.10 6.67 -45.69
N PRO A 12 -46.60 7.65 -44.91
CA PRO A 12 -47.33 7.60 -43.63
C PRO A 12 -48.72 8.28 -43.77
N SER A 13 -49.48 8.42 -42.67
CA SER A 13 -50.63 9.37 -42.64
C SER A 13 -50.86 9.98 -41.25
N ALA A 14 -50.94 11.31 -41.17
CA ALA A 14 -51.11 12.06 -39.92
C ALA A 14 -52.57 12.18 -39.45
N ARG A 15 -52.77 12.41 -38.14
CA ARG A 15 -54.01 12.95 -37.58
C ARG A 15 -53.72 13.98 -36.47
N THR A 16 -53.89 15.25 -36.82
CA THR A 16 -54.23 16.32 -35.86
C THR A 16 -55.68 16.18 -35.39
N TRP A 17 -56.08 16.87 -34.31
CA TRP A 17 -57.39 17.55 -34.17
C TRP A 17 -57.37 18.49 -32.94
N SER A 18 -58.36 19.37 -32.81
CA SER A 18 -58.28 20.60 -31.98
C SER A 18 -59.58 20.98 -31.27
N ASN A 19 -59.52 21.69 -30.13
CA ASN A 19 -60.58 22.55 -29.55
C ASN A 19 -59.94 23.55 -28.55
N LEU A 20 -60.18 24.88 -28.60
CA LEU A 20 -61.33 25.68 -28.07
C LEU A 20 -61.50 25.61 -26.54
N ARG A 21 -61.68 26.69 -25.75
CA ARG A 21 -61.92 28.16 -25.94
C ARG A 21 -61.02 28.94 -24.95
N ARG A 22 -60.58 30.21 -25.09
CA ARG A 22 -61.03 31.46 -25.75
C ARG A 22 -61.99 32.33 -24.89
N SER A 23 -61.45 33.36 -24.22
CA SER A 23 -62.13 34.46 -23.48
C SER A 23 -61.37 35.81 -23.65
N SER A 24 -61.80 36.94 -23.03
CA SER A 24 -61.47 38.29 -23.58
C SER A 24 -61.76 39.55 -22.69
N LEU A 25 -61.03 40.68 -22.90
CA LEU A 25 -61.37 42.12 -22.59
C LEU A 25 -61.17 42.61 -21.11
N LEU A 26 -60.94 43.90 -20.72
CA LEU A 26 -60.68 45.22 -21.39
C LEU A 26 -60.06 46.29 -20.41
N LEU A 27 -59.42 47.34 -20.95
CA LEU A 27 -59.17 48.72 -20.42
C LEU A 27 -58.21 48.98 -19.20
N GLY A 28 -57.62 50.19 -19.17
CA GLY A 28 -56.72 50.75 -18.11
C GLY A 28 -57.31 52.03 -17.46
N PRO A 29 -56.57 53.13 -17.13
CA PRO A 29 -55.12 53.41 -17.25
C PRO A 29 -54.47 54.14 -16.02
N LEU A 30 -53.24 54.69 -16.15
CA LEU A 30 -52.49 55.56 -15.19
C LEU A 30 -52.03 54.85 -13.88
N LEU A 31 -50.91 55.19 -13.22
CA LEU A 31 -50.11 56.43 -13.18
C LEU A 31 -48.60 56.11 -13.07
N PHE A 32 -47.72 57.03 -13.52
CA PHE A 32 -46.26 56.84 -13.49
C PHE A 32 -45.66 57.47 -12.21
N LEU A 33 -45.02 56.68 -11.34
CA LEU A 33 -44.24 57.20 -10.20
C LEU A 33 -42.90 56.47 -10.05
N ARG A 34 -41.80 57.22 -9.95
CA ARG A 34 -40.45 56.68 -9.68
C ARG A 34 -40.32 56.29 -8.20
N LEU A 35 -39.89 55.06 -7.95
CA LEU A 35 -39.20 54.67 -6.71
C LEU A 35 -37.93 53.88 -7.06
N HIS A 36 -36.88 54.05 -6.27
CA HIS A 36 -35.59 53.38 -6.49
C HIS A 36 -35.64 51.93 -6.00
N PRO A 37 -35.09 50.95 -6.74
CA PRO A 37 -34.89 49.60 -6.21
C PRO A 37 -33.72 49.61 -5.22
N THR A 38 -34.01 49.34 -3.95
CA THR A 38 -33.01 48.95 -2.96
C THR A 38 -32.49 47.53 -3.27
N PRO A 39 -31.18 47.25 -3.15
CA PRO A 39 -30.66 45.90 -3.36
C PRO A 39 -31.17 44.93 -2.29
N ALA A 40 -31.54 43.72 -2.71
CA ALA A 40 -31.82 42.62 -1.80
C ALA A 40 -30.51 42.10 -1.16
N PRO A 41 -30.55 41.56 0.08
CA PRO A 41 -29.36 41.00 0.72
C PRO A 41 -28.84 39.78 -0.04
N SER A 42 -27.54 39.72 -0.28
CA SER A 42 -26.87 38.58 -0.89
C SER A 42 -26.75 37.43 0.11
N GLU A 43 -27.41 36.29 -0.14
CA GLU A 43 -27.05 35.04 0.51
C GLU A 43 -25.64 34.64 0.07
N GLN A 44 -24.66 34.76 0.98
CA GLN A 44 -23.35 34.18 0.77
C GLN A 44 -23.48 32.65 0.89
N ILE A 45 -23.47 31.97 -0.26
CA ILE A 45 -23.30 30.52 -0.32
C ILE A 45 -21.87 30.21 0.15
N ASP A 46 -21.72 29.93 1.44
CA ASP A 46 -20.46 29.62 2.11
C ASP A 46 -19.93 28.27 1.61
N ALA A 47 -19.26 28.30 0.45
CA ALA A 47 -18.87 27.15 -0.36
C ALA A 47 -17.69 26.36 0.25
N ARG A 48 -17.90 25.84 1.46
CA ARG A 48 -16.99 24.89 2.11
C ARG A 48 -16.92 23.61 1.26
N PRO A 49 -15.74 23.13 0.86
CA PRO A 49 -15.63 21.85 0.17
C PRO A 49 -16.14 20.73 1.09
N PRO A 50 -16.84 19.71 0.56
CA PRO A 50 -17.34 18.61 1.37
C PRO A 50 -16.16 17.84 1.98
N ALA A 51 -16.03 17.91 3.30
CA ALA A 51 -14.98 17.25 4.08
C ALA A 51 -15.19 15.72 4.17
N ASN A 52 -15.20 15.06 3.01
CA ASN A 52 -15.16 13.60 2.87
C ASN A 52 -14.75 13.17 1.44
N MET A 53 -13.78 13.86 0.84
CA MET A 53 -12.96 13.21 -0.19
C MET A 53 -12.06 12.19 0.52
N SER A 54 -12.52 10.94 0.59
CA SER A 54 -11.67 9.83 1.01
C SER A 54 -10.43 9.79 0.12
N ALA A 55 -9.23 9.73 0.73
CA ALA A 55 -8.00 9.59 -0.04
C ALA A 55 -8.12 8.40 -1.01
N PRO A 56 -7.59 8.50 -2.25
CA PRO A 56 -7.55 7.37 -3.15
C PRO A 56 -6.87 6.20 -2.42
N GLN A 57 -7.46 5.01 -2.50
CA GLN A 57 -6.95 3.85 -1.77
C GLN A 57 -5.51 3.57 -2.22
N ALA A 58 -4.55 3.88 -1.35
CA ALA A 58 -3.13 3.68 -1.65
C ALA A 58 -2.89 2.26 -2.15
N ASN A 59 -2.24 2.17 -3.30
CA ASN A 59 -1.96 0.91 -3.99
C ASN A 59 -1.12 -0.01 -3.10
N GLU A 60 -1.16 -1.32 -3.36
CA GLU A 60 -0.44 -2.30 -2.55
C GLU A 60 1.08 -2.02 -2.57
N ALA A 61 1.61 -1.61 -3.72
CA ALA A 61 2.97 -1.07 -3.90
C ALA A 61 3.27 0.13 -2.98
N GLU A 62 2.37 1.12 -2.89
CA GLU A 62 2.59 2.33 -2.08
C GLU A 62 2.67 2.01 -0.59
N LYS A 63 1.85 1.06 -0.13
CA LYS A 63 1.93 0.53 1.24
C LYS A 63 3.22 -0.24 1.47
N ASN A 64 3.68 -1.02 0.50
CA ASN A 64 5.00 -1.67 0.56
C ASN A 64 6.14 -0.64 0.66
N ILE A 65 6.04 0.50 -0.04
CA ILE A 65 7.02 1.61 0.06
C ILE A 65 6.99 2.27 1.45
N GLU A 66 5.82 2.54 2.01
CA GLU A 66 5.69 3.07 3.39
C GLU A 66 6.25 2.09 4.43
N ILE A 67 5.91 0.80 4.31
CA ILE A 67 6.46 -0.30 5.13
C ILE A 67 7.99 -0.36 4.99
N TRP A 68 8.54 -0.21 3.79
CA TRP A 68 9.99 -0.19 3.55
C TRP A 68 10.67 1.04 4.19
N LYS A 69 10.07 2.23 4.09
CA LYS A 69 10.58 3.45 4.76
C LYS A 69 10.61 3.26 6.28
N VAL A 70 9.56 2.70 6.88
CA VAL A 70 9.52 2.40 8.32
C VAL A 70 10.50 1.29 8.71
N LYS A 71 10.64 0.22 7.91
CA LYS A 71 11.65 -0.84 8.09
C LYS A 71 13.07 -0.29 8.10
N LYS A 72 13.37 0.65 7.19
CA LYS A 72 14.69 1.31 7.11
C LYS A 72 14.91 2.31 8.26
N LEU A 73 13.87 2.99 8.72
CA LEU A 73 13.89 3.82 9.92
C LEU A 73 14.19 2.99 11.18
N ILE A 74 13.52 1.85 11.38
CA ILE A 74 13.83 0.91 12.48
C ILE A 74 15.29 0.46 12.43
N LYS A 75 15.78 0.02 11.27
CA LYS A 75 17.18 -0.39 11.10
C LYS A 75 18.19 0.73 11.44
N ARG A 76 17.83 2.01 11.22
CA ARG A 76 18.61 3.17 11.66
C ARG A 76 18.52 3.40 13.19
N LEU A 77 17.34 3.22 13.79
CA LEU A 77 17.09 3.40 15.22
C LEU A 77 17.72 2.28 16.09
N GLU A 78 17.79 1.05 15.59
CA GLU A 78 18.41 -0.09 16.27
C GLU A 78 19.95 -0.06 16.21
N ALA A 79 20.51 0.48 15.12
CA ALA A 79 21.95 0.74 15.00
C ALA A 79 22.41 1.93 15.86
N ALA A 80 21.50 2.85 16.21
CA ALA A 80 21.79 4.00 17.04
C ALA A 80 21.99 3.62 18.52
N ARG A 81 23.10 4.07 19.11
CA ARG A 81 23.39 3.94 20.55
C ARG A 81 23.79 5.29 21.15
N GLY A 82 23.31 5.54 22.36
CA GLY A 82 23.64 6.72 23.17
C GLY A 82 24.65 6.40 24.27
N ASN A 83 25.44 7.40 24.66
CA ASN A 83 26.38 7.29 25.79
C ASN A 83 25.66 7.55 27.13
N GLY A 84 24.91 6.55 27.60
CA GLY A 84 24.15 6.60 28.84
C GLY A 84 22.65 6.45 28.61
N THR A 85 21.84 6.78 29.63
CA THR A 85 20.38 6.57 29.59
C THR A 85 19.69 7.83 29.04
N SER A 86 19.87 8.14 27.76
CA SER A 86 19.38 9.37 27.12
C SER A 86 18.46 9.13 25.91
N MET A 87 18.13 7.87 25.60
CA MET A 87 17.36 7.47 24.44
C MET A 87 15.90 7.23 24.82
N ILE A 88 15.04 8.23 24.58
CA ILE A 88 13.61 8.16 24.88
C ILE A 88 12.87 7.51 23.72
N SER A 89 12.11 6.47 24.04
CA SER A 89 11.18 5.79 23.14
C SER A 89 9.76 5.97 23.67
N LEU A 90 8.95 6.75 22.97
CA LEU A 90 7.58 7.11 23.38
C LEU A 90 6.59 6.68 22.29
N ILE A 91 5.61 5.84 22.66
CA ILE A 91 4.55 5.35 21.80
C ILE A 91 3.21 5.63 22.46
N ILE A 92 2.35 6.37 21.76
CA ILE A 92 1.04 6.83 22.24
C ILE A 92 -0.05 6.17 21.39
N PRO A 93 -0.93 5.33 21.98
CA PRO A 93 -2.00 4.69 21.24
C PRO A 93 -3.08 5.69 20.83
N PRO A 94 -3.84 5.43 19.73
CA PRO A 94 -4.89 6.32 19.30
C PRO A 94 -6.00 6.40 20.34
N LYS A 95 -6.67 7.55 20.39
CA LYS A 95 -7.69 7.95 21.39
C LYS A 95 -7.16 8.37 22.77
N ASP A 96 -5.87 8.17 23.09
CA ASP A 96 -5.29 8.76 24.31
C ASP A 96 -5.11 10.29 24.16
N GLN A 97 -4.88 10.99 25.29
CA GLN A 97 -4.79 12.44 25.33
C GLN A 97 -3.34 12.93 25.42
N VAL A 98 -2.95 13.84 24.52
CA VAL A 98 -1.63 14.50 24.52
C VAL A 98 -1.31 15.16 25.87
N SER A 99 -2.32 15.74 26.53
CA SER A 99 -2.22 16.35 27.86
C SER A 99 -1.76 15.38 28.96
N ARG A 100 -2.20 14.10 28.90
CA ARG A 100 -1.80 13.05 29.84
C ARG A 100 -0.32 12.73 29.71
N ILE A 101 0.15 12.59 28.48
CA ILE A 101 1.56 12.29 28.17
C ILE A 101 2.45 13.51 28.46
N ALA A 102 1.98 14.73 28.16
CA ALA A 102 2.68 15.96 28.53
C ALA A 102 2.84 16.12 30.05
N LYS A 103 1.83 15.70 30.85
CA LYS A 103 1.94 15.65 32.32
C LYS A 103 2.98 14.61 32.77
N MET A 104 2.92 13.38 32.23
CA MET A 104 3.92 12.33 32.51
C MET A 104 5.34 12.83 32.26
N LEU A 105 5.61 13.43 31.09
CA LEU A 105 6.92 13.98 30.75
C LEU A 105 7.36 15.13 31.66
N ALA A 106 6.45 15.85 32.32
CA ALA A 106 6.78 16.88 33.29
C ALA A 106 7.11 16.30 34.68
N GLU A 107 6.40 15.25 35.10
CA GLU A 107 6.69 14.49 36.31
C GLU A 107 8.06 13.79 36.19
N GLU A 108 8.33 13.17 35.04
CA GLU A 108 9.62 12.55 34.70
C GLU A 108 10.78 13.55 34.65
N PHE A 109 10.57 14.75 34.11
CA PHE A 109 11.56 15.84 34.16
C PHE A 109 11.91 16.21 35.61
N GLY A 110 10.90 16.27 36.49
CA GLY A 110 11.07 16.47 37.93
C GLY A 110 11.91 15.37 38.57
N THR A 111 11.58 14.10 38.30
CA THR A 111 12.33 12.94 38.79
C THR A 111 13.79 12.96 38.33
N ALA A 112 14.02 13.19 37.04
CA ALA A 112 15.36 13.24 36.43
C ALA A 112 16.28 14.33 37.01
N SER A 113 15.73 15.43 37.54
CA SER A 113 16.53 16.48 38.20
C SER A 113 17.37 15.99 39.39
N ASN A 114 16.96 14.88 40.01
CA ASN A 114 17.63 14.24 41.15
C ASN A 114 18.81 13.33 40.76
N ILE A 115 19.07 13.12 39.46
CA ILE A 115 20.18 12.29 38.99
C ILE A 115 21.52 12.90 39.44
N LYS A 116 22.31 12.13 40.21
CA LYS A 116 23.57 12.57 40.82
C LYS A 116 24.68 12.85 39.80
N SER A 117 24.73 12.11 38.69
CA SER A 117 25.72 12.33 37.63
C SER A 117 25.35 13.57 36.81
N ARG A 118 26.18 14.61 36.86
CA ARG A 118 25.94 15.90 36.17
C ARG A 118 25.69 15.70 34.67
N VAL A 119 26.48 14.84 34.02
CA VAL A 119 26.42 14.58 32.58
C VAL A 119 25.15 13.82 32.21
N ASN A 120 24.90 12.65 32.84
CA ASN A 120 23.71 11.85 32.53
C ASN A 120 22.41 12.63 32.83
N ARG A 121 22.39 13.43 33.91
CA ARG A 121 21.26 14.34 34.19
C ARG A 121 21.03 15.34 33.08
N GLN A 122 22.08 15.96 32.54
CA GLN A 122 21.96 16.97 31.50
C GLN A 122 21.40 16.37 30.19
N SER A 123 21.88 15.19 29.79
CA SER A 123 21.35 14.48 28.61
C SER A 123 19.92 13.98 28.80
N VAL A 124 19.56 13.42 29.97
CA VAL A 124 18.16 13.01 30.27
C VAL A 124 17.22 14.22 30.19
N LEU A 125 17.55 15.33 30.87
CA LEU A 125 16.72 16.53 30.84
C LEU A 125 16.64 17.14 29.44
N GLY A 126 17.72 17.08 28.65
CA GLY A 126 17.76 17.49 27.25
C GLY A 126 16.85 16.64 26.34
N ALA A 127 16.87 15.32 26.51
CA ALA A 127 15.99 14.40 25.78
C ALA A 127 14.52 14.60 26.13
N ILE A 128 14.18 14.70 27.43
CA ILE A 128 12.80 14.95 27.88
C ILE A 128 12.31 16.31 27.35
N THR A 129 13.14 17.36 27.41
CA THR A 129 12.80 18.68 26.85
C THR A 129 12.52 18.60 25.36
N SER A 130 13.34 17.85 24.61
CA SER A 130 13.16 17.66 23.16
C SER A 130 11.85 16.92 22.85
N THR A 131 11.55 15.86 23.61
CA THR A 131 10.28 15.10 23.51
C THR A 131 9.08 15.99 23.81
N GLN A 132 9.13 16.82 24.86
CA GLN A 132 8.08 17.80 25.18
C GLN A 132 7.92 18.87 24.08
N GLN A 133 9.00 19.30 23.42
CA GLN A 133 8.93 20.25 22.29
C GLN A 133 8.29 19.62 21.06
N ARG A 134 8.61 18.35 20.74
CA ARG A 134 7.95 17.57 19.68
C ARG A 134 6.46 17.40 19.96
N LEU A 135 6.11 16.95 21.16
CA LEU A 135 4.73 16.68 21.56
C LEU A 135 3.81 17.92 21.46
N LYS A 136 4.35 19.13 21.65
CA LYS A 136 3.62 20.40 21.49
C LYS A 136 3.17 20.71 20.06
N LEU A 137 3.73 20.05 19.04
CA LEU A 137 3.27 20.20 17.65
C LEU A 137 1.92 19.51 17.41
N TYR A 138 1.57 18.52 18.23
CA TYR A 138 0.37 17.71 18.08
C TYR A 138 -0.74 18.17 19.03
N SER A 139 -1.76 18.85 18.52
CA SER A 139 -2.92 19.25 19.34
C SER A 139 -3.77 18.05 19.81
N LYS A 140 -3.64 16.89 19.13
CA LYS A 140 -4.34 15.63 19.43
C LYS A 140 -3.50 14.48 18.89
N VAL A 141 -3.61 13.29 19.50
CA VAL A 141 -3.01 12.07 18.95
C VAL A 141 -3.67 11.75 17.60
N PRO A 142 -2.89 11.46 16.53
CA PRO A 142 -3.40 11.05 15.21
C PRO A 142 -4.23 9.74 15.25
N PRO A 143 -5.04 9.43 14.22
CA PRO A 143 -5.96 8.29 14.22
C PRO A 143 -5.30 6.91 14.38
N ASN A 144 -4.03 6.74 13.97
CA ASN A 144 -3.28 5.49 14.17
C ASN A 144 -2.39 5.50 15.44
N GLY A 145 -2.26 6.64 16.12
CA GLY A 145 -1.35 6.84 17.24
C GLY A 145 -0.22 7.83 16.91
N LEU A 146 0.75 7.96 17.82
CA LEU A 146 1.96 8.78 17.61
C LEU A 146 3.18 8.04 18.15
N VAL A 147 4.27 8.04 17.38
CA VAL A 147 5.57 7.51 17.80
C VAL A 147 6.59 8.64 17.80
N VAL A 148 7.36 8.75 18.90
CA VAL A 148 8.39 9.77 19.10
C VAL A 148 9.67 9.11 19.64
N TYR A 149 10.77 9.30 18.92
CA TYR A 149 12.11 8.92 19.34
C TYR A 149 12.98 10.16 19.49
N CYS A 150 13.49 10.38 20.70
CA CYS A 150 14.31 11.54 21.06
C CYS A 150 15.55 11.10 21.83
N GLY A 151 16.74 11.54 21.41
CA GLY A 151 17.99 11.19 22.10
C GLY A 151 19.25 11.83 21.52
N GLU A 152 20.37 11.61 22.20
CA GLU A 152 21.71 12.07 21.81
C GLU A 152 22.55 10.83 21.43
N ILE A 153 22.83 10.66 20.13
CA ILE A 153 23.63 9.55 19.60
C ILE A 153 25.05 9.99 19.29
N ILE A 154 25.98 9.04 19.23
CA ILE A 154 27.33 9.29 18.73
C ILE A 154 27.43 8.85 17.28
N THR A 155 27.86 9.78 16.42
CA THR A 155 28.17 9.52 15.01
C THR A 155 29.53 8.82 14.87
N GLN A 156 29.81 8.25 13.69
CA GLN A 156 31.10 7.59 13.43
C GLN A 156 32.32 8.53 13.56
N GLU A 157 32.11 9.83 13.42
CA GLU A 157 33.12 10.88 13.66
C GLU A 157 33.36 11.20 15.16
N GLY A 158 32.70 10.49 16.08
CA GLY A 158 32.74 10.77 17.52
C GLY A 158 31.92 11.99 17.96
N LYS A 159 31.28 12.72 17.03
CA LYS A 159 30.43 13.88 17.33
C LYS A 159 29.06 13.44 17.85
N GLU A 160 28.57 14.09 18.89
CA GLU A 160 27.21 13.91 19.42
C GLU A 160 26.19 14.56 18.48
N ARG A 161 25.18 13.80 18.03
CA ARG A 161 24.08 14.27 17.19
C ARG A 161 22.74 14.02 17.87
N LYS A 162 21.92 15.06 17.95
CA LYS A 162 20.53 14.96 18.42
C LYS A 162 19.66 14.33 17.34
N ILE A 163 18.98 13.24 17.70
CA ILE A 163 17.90 12.64 16.93
C ILE A 163 16.60 13.04 17.61
N ASN A 164 15.69 13.64 16.83
CA ASN A 164 14.30 13.87 17.17
C ASN A 164 13.48 13.44 15.95
N ILE A 165 12.74 12.34 16.07
CA ILE A 165 11.92 11.77 15.00
C ILE A 165 10.52 11.54 15.57
N ASP A 166 9.53 12.17 14.95
CA ASP A 166 8.12 12.06 15.31
C ASP A 166 7.29 11.73 14.06
N PHE A 167 6.44 10.70 14.12
CA PHE A 167 5.62 10.27 12.99
C PHE A 167 4.33 9.51 13.40
N GLU A 168 3.32 9.55 12.53
CA GLU A 168 2.15 8.68 12.62
C GLU A 168 2.44 7.32 11.95
N PRO A 169 2.17 6.18 12.62
CA PRO A 169 2.34 4.84 12.03
C PRO A 169 1.25 4.52 11.01
N PHE A 170 1.57 3.68 10.02
CA PHE A 170 0.63 3.25 8.96
C PHE A 170 -0.48 2.28 9.42
N LYS A 171 -0.34 1.68 10.62
CA LYS A 171 -1.33 0.84 11.31
C LYS A 171 -1.63 1.41 12.71
N PRO A 172 -2.88 1.35 13.22
CA PRO A 172 -3.21 1.70 14.60
C PRO A 172 -2.43 0.89 15.65
N ILE A 173 -1.72 1.57 16.56
CA ILE A 173 -0.94 0.93 17.63
C ILE A 173 -1.75 0.86 18.93
N ASN A 174 -1.98 -0.34 19.48
CA ASN A 174 -2.70 -0.50 20.76
C ASN A 174 -1.78 -0.41 22.00
N THR A 175 -0.46 -0.55 21.85
CA THR A 175 0.52 -0.46 22.95
C THR A 175 0.83 0.99 23.32
N SER A 176 0.88 1.30 24.62
CA SER A 176 1.51 2.52 25.11
C SER A 176 2.89 2.18 25.69
N LEU A 177 3.91 2.93 25.29
CA LEU A 177 5.29 2.73 25.73
C LEU A 177 5.91 4.08 26.12
N TYR A 178 6.63 4.11 27.24
CA TYR A 178 7.59 5.15 27.56
C TYR A 178 8.79 4.48 28.24
N LEU A 179 9.95 4.54 27.60
CA LEU A 179 11.22 4.00 28.10
C LEU A 179 12.35 5.00 27.82
N CYS A 180 13.34 5.03 28.72
CA CYS A 180 14.56 5.82 28.59
C CYS A 180 15.77 4.91 28.89
N ASP A 181 16.54 4.56 27.86
CA ASP A 181 17.66 3.61 27.93
C ASP A 181 18.86 4.12 27.10
N ASN A 182 19.85 3.27 26.81
CA ASN A 182 21.00 3.54 25.93
C ASN A 182 20.74 3.22 24.44
N LYS A 183 19.57 2.66 24.13
CA LYS A 183 19.09 2.29 22.79
C LYS A 183 17.66 2.78 22.59
N PHE A 184 17.21 2.84 21.33
CA PHE A 184 15.78 2.97 21.06
C PHE A 184 15.07 1.61 21.15
N HIS A 185 13.80 1.65 21.54
CA HIS A 185 12.91 0.50 21.62
C HIS A 185 11.95 0.49 20.43
N THR A 186 12.24 -0.40 19.48
CA THR A 186 11.55 -0.57 18.19
C THR A 186 10.63 -1.79 18.18
N GLU A 187 10.57 -2.57 19.26
CA GLU A 187 9.90 -3.87 19.31
C GLU A 187 8.43 -3.79 18.89
N ALA A 188 7.70 -2.77 19.38
CA ALA A 188 6.29 -2.52 19.04
C ALA A 188 6.06 -1.89 17.65
N LEU A 189 7.11 -1.42 16.96
CA LEU A 189 7.02 -1.06 15.54
C LEU A 189 7.27 -2.27 14.63
N SER A 190 8.19 -3.16 15.03
CA SER A 190 8.50 -4.37 14.28
C SER A 190 7.29 -5.31 14.19
N GLU A 191 6.45 -5.39 15.23
CA GLU A 191 5.15 -6.09 15.21
C GLU A 191 4.19 -5.52 14.14
N LEU A 192 4.22 -4.21 13.87
CA LEU A 192 3.36 -3.59 12.84
C LEU A 192 3.86 -3.90 11.43
N LEU A 193 5.19 -4.00 11.27
CA LEU A 193 5.86 -4.36 10.01
C LEU A 193 5.67 -5.84 9.64
N GLU A 194 5.18 -6.69 10.54
CA GLU A 194 4.61 -7.96 10.14
C GLU A 194 3.41 -7.67 9.22
N SER A 195 3.66 -7.89 7.93
CA SER A 195 2.95 -7.18 6.86
C SER A 195 1.69 -7.93 6.43
N ASP A 196 0.73 -7.91 7.34
CA ASP A 196 -0.55 -8.60 7.27
C ASP A 196 -1.37 -8.24 6.02
N GLN A 197 -1.15 -8.99 4.94
CA GLN A 197 -2.16 -9.16 3.91
C GLN A 197 -3.40 -9.77 4.55
N LYS A 198 -4.56 -9.12 4.39
CA LYS A 198 -5.82 -9.62 4.92
C LYS A 198 -6.29 -10.80 4.06
N PHE A 199 -6.38 -11.99 4.63
CA PHE A 199 -6.84 -13.21 3.95
C PHE A 199 -8.27 -13.57 4.35
N GLY A 200 -9.07 -13.99 3.37
CA GLY A 200 -10.44 -14.48 3.59
C GLY A 200 -10.46 -15.99 3.87
N PHE A 201 -11.31 -16.42 4.79
CA PHE A 201 -11.55 -17.83 5.09
C PHE A 201 -13.03 -18.15 4.92
N ILE A 202 -13.35 -19.14 4.09
CA ILE A 202 -14.69 -19.73 3.98
C ILE A 202 -14.60 -21.14 4.54
N ILE A 203 -15.19 -21.38 5.72
CA ILE A 203 -15.29 -22.71 6.30
C ILE A 203 -16.69 -23.25 6.03
N MET A 204 -16.79 -24.31 5.23
CA MET A 204 -18.04 -25.03 4.94
C MET A 204 -18.11 -26.33 5.75
N ASP A 205 -19.25 -26.56 6.40
CA ASP A 205 -19.57 -27.82 7.05
C ASP A 205 -21.04 -28.20 6.79
N GLY A 206 -21.38 -29.47 6.94
CA GLY A 206 -22.76 -29.95 6.73
C GLY A 206 -23.81 -29.32 7.66
N ASN A 207 -23.39 -28.64 8.73
CA ASN A 207 -24.27 -27.97 9.71
C ASN A 207 -24.28 -26.43 9.58
N GLY A 208 -23.43 -25.82 8.75
CA GLY A 208 -23.28 -24.36 8.69
C GLY A 208 -22.01 -23.87 7.99
N ALA A 209 -21.96 -22.59 7.65
CA ALA A 209 -20.78 -21.93 7.10
C ALA A 209 -20.31 -20.78 7.99
N LEU A 210 -19.00 -20.53 8.00
CA LEU A 210 -18.36 -19.38 8.65
C LEU A 210 -17.46 -18.64 7.64
N PHE A 211 -17.60 -17.32 7.64
CA PHE A 211 -16.77 -16.37 6.89
C PHE A 211 -15.90 -15.63 7.90
N GLY A 212 -14.59 -15.90 7.86
CA GLY A 212 -13.61 -15.26 8.71
C GLY A 212 -12.60 -14.46 7.89
N THR A 213 -11.87 -13.57 8.55
CA THR A 213 -10.68 -12.94 7.97
C THR A 213 -9.52 -13.04 8.94
N LEU A 214 -8.33 -13.31 8.39
CA LEU A 214 -7.07 -13.28 9.12
C LEU A 214 -6.24 -12.10 8.64
N SER A 215 -5.72 -11.32 9.59
CA SER A 215 -4.74 -10.26 9.36
C SER A 215 -3.61 -10.51 10.36
N GLY A 216 -2.61 -11.29 9.95
CA GLY A 216 -1.54 -11.76 10.82
C GLY A 216 -2.07 -12.59 11.98
N ASN A 217 -1.72 -12.18 13.19
CA ASN A 217 -2.21 -12.80 14.43
C ASN A 217 -3.67 -12.39 14.78
N THR A 218 -4.26 -11.40 14.10
CA THR A 218 -5.65 -11.00 14.33
C THR A 218 -6.62 -11.81 13.46
N ARG A 219 -7.40 -12.69 14.10
CA ARG A 219 -8.55 -13.36 13.47
C ARG A 219 -9.84 -12.58 13.77
N ASP A 220 -10.72 -12.46 12.78
CA ASP A 220 -12.04 -11.86 12.91
C ASP A 220 -13.10 -12.75 12.24
N VAL A 221 -14.33 -12.78 12.78
CA VAL A 221 -15.44 -13.62 12.32
C VAL A 221 -16.54 -12.73 11.76
N VAL A 222 -16.44 -12.44 10.46
CA VAL A 222 -17.28 -11.48 9.74
C VAL A 222 -18.75 -11.95 9.70
N HIS A 223 -18.98 -13.23 9.40
CA HIS A 223 -20.34 -13.78 9.32
C HIS A 223 -20.36 -15.29 9.62
N LYS A 224 -21.44 -15.80 10.21
CA LYS A 224 -21.67 -17.24 10.39
C LYS A 224 -23.16 -17.58 10.35
N PHE A 225 -23.52 -18.69 9.71
CA PHE A 225 -24.91 -19.18 9.67
C PHE A 225 -24.97 -20.71 9.70
N SER A 226 -26.03 -21.27 10.29
CA SER A 226 -26.31 -22.71 10.31
C SER A 226 -27.27 -23.14 9.20
N VAL A 227 -27.21 -24.42 8.82
CA VAL A 227 -28.14 -25.08 7.89
C VAL A 227 -28.42 -26.52 8.34
N ASP A 228 -29.66 -26.97 8.11
CA ASP A 228 -30.05 -28.37 8.26
C ASP A 228 -30.20 -29.05 6.89
N LEU A 229 -29.21 -29.89 6.56
CA LEU A 229 -29.12 -30.63 5.30
C LEU A 229 -29.60 -32.09 5.48
N PRO A 230 -30.46 -32.63 4.58
CA PRO A 230 -31.01 -33.97 4.72
C PRO A 230 -29.92 -35.04 4.70
N LYS A 231 -29.74 -35.75 5.82
CA LYS A 231 -28.70 -36.76 5.96
C LYS A 231 -28.85 -37.90 4.95
N LYS A 232 -27.75 -38.62 4.65
CA LYS A 232 -27.77 -39.76 3.73
C LYS A 232 -28.54 -40.91 4.38
N HIS A 233 -29.59 -41.40 3.72
CA HIS A 233 -30.45 -42.47 4.23
C HIS A 233 -30.56 -43.59 3.20
N GLY A 234 -30.23 -44.82 3.61
CA GLY A 234 -30.41 -46.03 2.79
C GLY A 234 -31.79 -46.70 2.94
N ARG A 235 -32.67 -46.16 3.80
CA ARG A 235 -34.03 -46.64 4.02
C ARG A 235 -35.01 -45.72 3.28
N GLY A 236 -35.93 -46.28 2.49
CA GLY A 236 -36.92 -45.49 1.74
C GLY A 236 -37.65 -46.20 0.60
N GLY A 237 -37.19 -47.38 0.15
CA GLY A 237 -37.82 -48.13 -0.94
C GLY A 237 -37.95 -47.29 -2.22
N GLN A 238 -39.13 -47.30 -2.86
CA GLN A 238 -39.42 -46.49 -4.05
C GLN A 238 -39.16 -44.98 -3.83
N SER A 239 -39.36 -44.47 -2.61
CA SER A 239 -39.13 -43.05 -2.28
C SER A 239 -37.65 -42.68 -2.12
N ALA A 240 -36.73 -43.64 -2.12
CA ALA A 240 -35.30 -43.38 -1.90
C ALA A 240 -34.71 -42.41 -2.95
N LEU A 241 -35.08 -42.55 -4.23
CA LEU A 241 -34.64 -41.64 -5.30
C LEU A 241 -35.16 -40.20 -5.11
N ARG A 242 -36.38 -40.04 -4.60
CA ARG A 242 -36.94 -38.72 -4.24
C ARG A 242 -36.15 -38.09 -3.08
N PHE A 243 -35.84 -38.86 -2.04
CA PHE A 243 -35.03 -38.39 -0.92
C PHE A 243 -33.55 -38.15 -1.29
N ALA A 244 -33.05 -38.74 -2.39
CA ALA A 244 -31.79 -38.34 -3.00
C ALA A 244 -31.91 -36.96 -3.66
N ARG A 245 -32.87 -36.78 -4.57
CA ARG A 245 -33.06 -35.49 -5.28
C ARG A 245 -33.25 -34.30 -4.32
N LEU A 246 -34.12 -34.40 -3.30
CA LEU A 246 -34.29 -33.33 -2.31
C LEU A 246 -33.02 -33.02 -1.49
N ARG A 247 -32.10 -33.98 -1.34
CA ARG A 247 -30.81 -33.72 -0.70
C ARG A 247 -29.91 -32.91 -1.61
N GLU A 248 -29.76 -33.32 -2.87
CA GLU A 248 -28.89 -32.63 -3.82
C GLU A 248 -29.39 -31.21 -4.10
N GLU A 249 -30.72 -31.04 -4.20
CA GLU A 249 -31.37 -29.73 -4.29
C GLU A 249 -31.05 -28.82 -3.09
N LYS A 250 -31.16 -29.34 -1.85
CA LYS A 250 -30.75 -28.59 -0.65
C LYS A 250 -29.24 -28.33 -0.58
N ARG A 251 -28.39 -29.26 -1.03
CA ARG A 251 -26.93 -29.07 -1.10
C ARG A 251 -26.57 -27.95 -2.09
N HIS A 252 -27.14 -27.99 -3.29
CA HIS A 252 -26.97 -26.97 -4.32
C HIS A 252 -27.42 -25.58 -3.85
N ASN A 253 -28.58 -25.49 -3.20
CA ASN A 253 -29.08 -24.24 -2.62
C ASN A 253 -28.21 -23.72 -1.45
N TYR A 254 -27.52 -24.61 -0.72
CA TYR A 254 -26.53 -24.21 0.29
C TYR A 254 -25.25 -23.67 -0.35
N VAL A 255 -24.68 -24.34 -1.37
CA VAL A 255 -23.52 -23.83 -2.13
C VAL A 255 -23.81 -22.46 -2.74
N ARG A 256 -25.01 -22.27 -3.32
CA ARG A 256 -25.47 -20.95 -3.79
C ARG A 256 -25.46 -19.91 -2.68
N LYS A 257 -26.10 -20.18 -1.54
CA LYS A 257 -26.16 -19.24 -0.41
C LYS A 257 -24.75 -18.90 0.13
N VAL A 258 -23.83 -19.87 0.16
CA VAL A 258 -22.43 -19.60 0.54
C VAL A 258 -21.74 -18.70 -0.48
N SER A 259 -21.98 -18.91 -1.77
CA SER A 259 -21.43 -18.07 -2.86
C SER A 259 -21.93 -16.62 -2.79
N GLU A 260 -23.25 -16.44 -2.63
CA GLU A 260 -23.89 -15.13 -2.47
C GLU A 260 -23.35 -14.37 -1.25
N LEU A 261 -23.16 -15.06 -0.12
CA LEU A 261 -22.58 -14.46 1.09
C LEU A 261 -21.06 -14.24 0.97
N ALA A 262 -20.33 -15.04 0.20
CA ALA A 262 -18.92 -14.78 -0.09
C ALA A 262 -18.76 -13.46 -0.86
N VAL A 263 -19.62 -13.19 -1.85
CA VAL A 263 -19.66 -11.91 -2.57
C VAL A 263 -19.97 -10.76 -1.62
N GLN A 264 -21.00 -10.88 -0.77
CA GLN A 264 -21.40 -9.82 0.16
C GLN A 264 -20.34 -9.46 1.22
N ASN A 265 -19.47 -10.41 1.61
CA ASN A 265 -18.45 -10.19 2.64
C ASN A 265 -17.05 -9.89 2.08
N PHE A 266 -16.68 -10.45 0.92
CA PHE A 266 -15.34 -10.32 0.34
C PHE A 266 -15.25 -9.44 -0.90
N ILE A 267 -16.36 -9.00 -1.50
CA ILE A 267 -16.34 -7.96 -2.54
C ILE A 267 -16.83 -6.63 -1.95
N THR A 268 -16.16 -5.53 -2.27
CA THR A 268 -16.54 -4.18 -1.86
C THR A 268 -16.13 -3.22 -2.97
N ASN A 269 -17.08 -2.42 -3.49
CA ASN A 269 -16.87 -1.55 -4.66
C ASN A 269 -16.27 -2.31 -5.86
N ASP A 270 -16.90 -3.44 -6.21
CA ASP A 270 -16.53 -4.39 -7.28
C ASP A 270 -15.12 -5.02 -7.23
N LYS A 271 -14.31 -4.69 -6.22
CA LYS A 271 -12.99 -5.27 -5.96
C LYS A 271 -13.04 -6.24 -4.77
N VAL A 272 -12.17 -7.25 -4.80
CA VAL A 272 -12.00 -8.19 -3.67
C VAL A 272 -11.25 -7.49 -2.54
N ASN A 273 -11.77 -7.54 -1.31
CA ASN A 273 -11.25 -6.82 -0.15
C ASN A 273 -10.19 -7.60 0.67
N VAL A 274 -9.79 -8.77 0.17
CA VAL A 274 -8.77 -9.66 0.73
C VAL A 274 -7.70 -9.99 -0.33
N ALA A 275 -6.46 -10.18 0.10
CA ALA A 275 -5.33 -10.50 -0.78
C ALA A 275 -5.52 -11.85 -1.50
N GLY A 276 -6.12 -12.82 -0.80
CA GLY A 276 -6.62 -14.08 -1.32
C GLY A 276 -7.50 -14.82 -0.31
N ILE A 277 -8.01 -15.98 -0.71
CA ILE A 277 -9.06 -16.74 -0.01
C ILE A 277 -8.62 -18.19 0.21
N ILE A 278 -8.96 -18.74 1.37
CA ILE A 278 -8.83 -20.16 1.71
C ILE A 278 -10.23 -20.77 1.82
N LEU A 279 -10.45 -21.86 1.09
CA LEU A 279 -11.67 -22.67 1.16
C LEU A 279 -11.43 -23.88 2.06
N ALA A 280 -11.91 -23.81 3.29
CA ALA A 280 -11.80 -24.91 4.25
C ALA A 280 -13.14 -25.65 4.39
N GLY A 281 -13.10 -26.92 4.77
CA GLY A 281 -14.32 -27.64 5.12
C GLY A 281 -14.20 -29.15 5.25
N SER A 282 -15.27 -29.74 5.79
CA SER A 282 -15.44 -31.19 5.88
C SER A 282 -15.98 -31.76 4.55
N ALA A 283 -15.37 -32.85 4.07
CA ALA A 283 -15.70 -33.50 2.79
C ALA A 283 -15.70 -32.53 1.57
N ASP A 284 -16.41 -32.90 0.50
CA ASP A 284 -16.28 -32.28 -0.82
C ASP A 284 -17.00 -30.93 -1.00
N PHE A 285 -17.74 -30.41 -0.01
CA PHE A 285 -18.51 -29.16 -0.17
C PHE A 285 -17.65 -27.95 -0.62
N LYS A 286 -16.39 -27.90 -0.18
CA LYS A 286 -15.41 -26.89 -0.60
C LYS A 286 -14.92 -27.07 -2.05
N ASN A 287 -14.89 -28.31 -2.53
CA ASN A 287 -14.56 -28.66 -3.92
C ASN A 287 -15.77 -28.31 -4.82
N ASP A 288 -16.98 -28.70 -4.39
CA ASP A 288 -18.25 -28.34 -5.04
C ASP A 288 -18.37 -26.81 -5.21
N LEU A 289 -18.06 -26.02 -4.18
CA LEU A 289 -18.05 -24.56 -4.26
C LEU A 289 -17.02 -24.06 -5.29
N ASN A 290 -15.76 -24.49 -5.18
CA ASN A 290 -14.66 -24.02 -6.03
C ASN A 290 -14.81 -24.38 -7.51
N GLN A 291 -15.56 -25.44 -7.82
CA GLN A 291 -15.87 -25.89 -9.18
C GLN A 291 -17.21 -25.36 -9.71
N SER A 292 -18.02 -24.67 -8.90
CA SER A 292 -19.35 -24.23 -9.31
C SER A 292 -19.34 -22.87 -10.04
N ASP A 293 -20.11 -22.79 -11.13
CA ASP A 293 -20.39 -21.53 -11.86
C ASP A 293 -21.14 -20.48 -11.02
N MET A 294 -21.53 -20.82 -9.78
CA MET A 294 -22.22 -19.93 -8.84
C MET A 294 -21.26 -19.09 -7.99
N PHE A 295 -19.97 -19.46 -7.92
CA PHE A 295 -18.95 -18.71 -7.19
C PHE A 295 -18.40 -17.58 -8.08
N ASP A 296 -18.33 -16.34 -7.60
CA ASP A 296 -17.87 -15.20 -8.43
C ASP A 296 -16.40 -15.43 -8.84
N ASN A 297 -16.15 -15.39 -10.15
CA ASN A 297 -14.85 -15.62 -10.76
C ASN A 297 -13.74 -14.73 -10.15
N ARG A 298 -14.06 -13.51 -9.70
CA ARG A 298 -13.13 -12.62 -8.99
C ARG A 298 -12.65 -13.20 -7.66
N LEU A 299 -13.50 -13.96 -6.97
CA LEU A 299 -13.15 -14.70 -5.76
C LEU A 299 -12.45 -16.01 -6.10
N GLN A 300 -12.88 -16.71 -7.16
CA GLN A 300 -12.30 -17.97 -7.63
C GLN A 300 -10.82 -17.83 -8.01
N VAL A 301 -10.47 -16.79 -8.80
CA VAL A 301 -9.09 -16.43 -9.16
C VAL A 301 -8.25 -16.01 -7.93
N LYS A 302 -8.90 -15.71 -6.80
CA LYS A 302 -8.26 -15.37 -5.53
C LYS A 302 -8.17 -16.52 -4.54
N VAL A 303 -8.63 -17.74 -4.88
CA VAL A 303 -8.44 -18.93 -4.02
C VAL A 303 -6.98 -19.36 -4.03
N ILE A 304 -6.32 -19.31 -2.86
CA ILE A 304 -4.92 -19.71 -2.67
C ILE A 304 -4.83 -21.22 -2.40
N LYS A 305 -5.70 -21.75 -1.54
CA LYS A 305 -5.64 -23.12 -1.04
C LYS A 305 -7.04 -23.64 -0.69
N VAL A 306 -7.25 -24.92 -0.97
CA VAL A 306 -8.40 -25.70 -0.47
C VAL A 306 -7.89 -26.60 0.65
N VAL A 307 -8.57 -26.62 1.80
CA VAL A 307 -8.08 -27.26 3.04
C VAL A 307 -9.13 -28.18 3.65
N ASP A 308 -8.75 -29.44 3.87
CA ASP A 308 -9.53 -30.38 4.67
C ASP A 308 -9.39 -30.04 6.17
N VAL A 309 -10.53 -29.85 6.84
CA VAL A 309 -10.60 -29.69 8.30
C VAL A 309 -11.54 -30.70 8.91
N SER A 310 -11.20 -31.14 10.12
CA SER A 310 -11.92 -32.19 10.87
C SER A 310 -13.21 -31.67 11.51
N TYR A 311 -13.32 -30.35 11.68
CA TYR A 311 -14.40 -29.68 12.40
C TYR A 311 -14.94 -28.48 11.60
N GLY A 312 -16.22 -28.17 11.76
CA GLY A 312 -16.83 -26.96 11.24
C GLY A 312 -16.68 -25.74 12.15
N GLY A 313 -17.17 -24.59 11.69
CA GLY A 313 -17.29 -23.36 12.48
C GLY A 313 -15.95 -22.82 12.99
N GLU A 314 -15.95 -22.24 14.19
CA GLU A 314 -14.81 -21.55 14.78
C GLU A 314 -13.63 -22.48 15.12
N ASN A 315 -13.90 -23.75 15.44
CA ASN A 315 -12.85 -24.75 15.63
C ASN A 315 -12.19 -25.11 14.29
N GLY A 316 -13.01 -25.27 13.24
CA GLY A 316 -12.54 -25.43 11.86
C GLY A 316 -11.73 -24.23 11.35
N PHE A 317 -12.10 -23.01 11.74
CA PHE A 317 -11.35 -21.79 11.41
C PHE A 317 -9.92 -21.84 11.94
N ASN A 318 -9.74 -22.21 13.21
CA ASN A 318 -8.41 -22.30 13.84
C ASN A 318 -7.54 -23.39 13.16
N GLN A 319 -8.12 -24.56 12.89
CA GLN A 319 -7.44 -25.64 12.17
C GLN A 319 -7.07 -25.22 10.73
N ALA A 320 -7.94 -24.47 10.05
CA ALA A 320 -7.67 -23.94 8.71
C ALA A 320 -6.54 -22.90 8.70
N ILE A 321 -6.45 -22.04 9.72
CA ILE A 321 -5.36 -21.06 9.88
C ILE A 321 -4.02 -21.81 10.03
N GLU A 322 -3.95 -22.77 10.94
CA GLU A 322 -2.76 -23.57 11.22
C GLU A 322 -2.26 -24.31 9.96
N LEU A 323 -3.16 -25.04 9.28
CA LEU A 323 -2.86 -25.78 8.03
C LEU A 323 -2.57 -24.88 6.81
N SER A 324 -2.78 -23.56 6.92
CA SER A 324 -2.54 -22.60 5.84
C SER A 324 -1.35 -21.68 6.10
N SER A 325 -0.81 -21.63 7.32
CA SER A 325 0.23 -20.69 7.74
C SER A 325 1.43 -20.64 6.78
N GLU A 326 2.00 -21.80 6.44
CA GLU A 326 3.08 -21.95 5.45
C GLU A 326 2.71 -21.44 4.06
N THR A 327 1.46 -21.62 3.62
CA THR A 327 1.02 -21.18 2.29
C THR A 327 0.75 -19.67 2.28
N LEU A 328 0.31 -19.10 3.40
CA LEU A 328 0.07 -17.66 3.56
C LEU A 328 1.38 -16.86 3.65
N SER A 329 2.38 -17.34 4.40
CA SER A 329 3.69 -16.67 4.46
C SER A 329 4.40 -16.63 3.11
N ASN A 330 4.15 -17.63 2.25
CA ASN A 330 4.72 -17.71 0.90
C ASN A 330 4.01 -16.83 -0.16
N VAL A 331 2.85 -16.22 0.13
CA VAL A 331 2.10 -15.41 -0.86
C VAL A 331 2.95 -14.26 -1.43
N LYS A 332 3.73 -13.59 -0.57
CA LYS A 332 4.63 -12.50 -1.01
C LYS A 332 5.70 -12.99 -1.98
N PHE A 333 6.36 -14.10 -1.67
CA PHE A 333 7.38 -14.68 -2.56
C PHE A 333 6.78 -15.17 -3.89
N ILE A 334 5.50 -15.60 -3.91
CA ILE A 334 4.79 -15.95 -5.15
C ILE A 334 4.47 -14.70 -5.98
N GLN A 335 4.07 -13.59 -5.36
CA GLN A 335 3.86 -12.30 -6.05
C GLN A 335 5.17 -11.76 -6.63
N GLU A 336 6.23 -11.73 -5.82
CA GLU A 336 7.59 -11.30 -6.17
C GLU A 336 8.16 -12.13 -7.33
N LYS A 337 8.11 -13.47 -7.24
CA LYS A 337 8.52 -14.38 -8.31
C LYS A 337 7.71 -14.17 -9.59
N LYS A 338 6.41 -13.89 -9.49
CA LYS A 338 5.58 -13.61 -10.69
C LYS A 338 5.96 -12.28 -11.36
N LEU A 339 6.33 -11.26 -10.59
CA LEU A 339 6.81 -9.98 -11.13
C LEU A 339 8.15 -10.15 -11.86
N ILE A 340 9.10 -10.85 -11.23
CA ILE A 340 10.42 -11.10 -11.81
C ILE A 340 10.33 -12.04 -13.02
N ASN A 341 9.41 -13.02 -13.01
CA ASN A 341 9.12 -13.82 -14.20
C ASN A 341 8.57 -12.95 -15.35
N LYS A 342 7.63 -12.02 -15.13
CA LYS A 342 7.16 -11.08 -16.20
C LYS A 342 8.34 -10.31 -16.80
N TYR A 343 9.29 -9.88 -15.97
CA TYR A 343 10.50 -9.18 -16.39
C TYR A 343 11.43 -10.08 -17.24
N PHE A 344 11.69 -11.32 -16.81
CA PHE A 344 12.47 -12.29 -17.61
C PHE A 344 11.73 -12.78 -18.87
N ASP A 345 10.41 -12.85 -18.86
CA ASP A 345 9.58 -13.22 -20.01
C ASP A 345 9.69 -12.17 -21.14
N GLU A 346 9.70 -10.87 -20.81
CA GLU A 346 9.88 -9.78 -21.78
C GLU A 346 11.32 -9.74 -22.34
N ILE A 347 12.34 -10.04 -21.52
CA ILE A 347 13.73 -10.25 -22.00
C ILE A 347 13.78 -11.46 -22.96
N SER A 348 13.18 -12.59 -22.58
CA SER A 348 13.19 -13.85 -23.36
C SER A 348 12.39 -13.78 -24.67
N GLN A 349 11.65 -12.69 -24.90
CA GLN A 349 10.88 -12.42 -26.11
C GLN A 349 11.53 -11.34 -27.00
N ASP A 350 12.73 -10.85 -26.63
CA ASP A 350 13.44 -9.75 -27.32
C ASP A 350 12.57 -8.50 -27.55
N SER A 351 11.60 -8.24 -26.66
CA SER A 351 10.57 -7.21 -26.88
C SER A 351 11.10 -5.77 -26.87
N GLY A 352 12.30 -5.57 -26.31
CA GLY A 352 12.92 -4.27 -26.07
C GLY A 352 12.19 -3.42 -25.02
N LYS A 353 11.22 -3.99 -24.28
CA LYS A 353 10.49 -3.28 -23.22
C LYS A 353 11.10 -3.46 -21.83
N VAL A 354 12.41 -3.62 -21.74
CA VAL A 354 13.11 -3.88 -20.49
C VAL A 354 14.40 -3.07 -20.45
N CYS A 355 14.69 -2.48 -19.29
CA CYS A 355 16.01 -1.92 -18.96
C CYS A 355 16.59 -2.61 -17.71
N TYR A 356 17.91 -2.55 -17.58
CA TYR A 356 18.67 -3.06 -16.44
C TYR A 356 19.86 -2.13 -16.18
N GLY A 357 20.41 -2.17 -14.97
CA GLY A 357 21.46 -1.23 -14.58
C GLY A 357 20.91 0.18 -14.32
N ILE A 358 21.77 1.06 -13.82
CA ILE A 358 21.32 2.34 -13.21
C ILE A 358 21.11 3.43 -14.27
N GLU A 359 22.03 3.56 -15.22
CA GLU A 359 22.01 4.59 -16.27
C GLU A 359 20.79 4.42 -17.20
N ASP A 360 20.63 3.26 -17.83
CA ASP A 360 19.46 2.94 -18.66
C ASP A 360 18.14 3.11 -17.91
N THR A 361 18.08 2.67 -16.65
CA THR A 361 16.85 2.76 -15.84
C THR A 361 16.53 4.20 -15.45
N LEU A 362 17.53 5.07 -15.26
CA LEU A 362 17.31 6.51 -15.06
C LEU A 362 16.86 7.18 -16.35
N LYS A 363 17.53 6.94 -17.48
CA LYS A 363 17.13 7.49 -18.80
C LYS A 363 15.71 7.07 -19.18
N ALA A 364 15.34 5.80 -18.91
CA ALA A 364 13.97 5.31 -19.12
C ALA A 364 12.93 5.88 -18.15
N LEU A 365 13.34 6.28 -16.94
CA LEU A 365 12.47 6.91 -15.94
C LEU A 365 12.24 8.39 -16.28
N GLU A 366 13.29 9.11 -16.66
CA GLU A 366 13.25 10.52 -17.07
C GLU A 366 12.49 10.71 -18.40
N ALA A 367 12.63 9.79 -19.36
CA ALA A 367 11.80 9.72 -20.56
C ALA A 367 10.33 9.30 -20.30
N GLY A 368 9.94 9.01 -19.06
CA GLY A 368 8.59 8.55 -18.70
C GLY A 368 8.19 7.21 -19.32
N ALA A 369 9.16 6.43 -19.80
CA ALA A 369 8.97 5.16 -20.50
C ALA A 369 8.69 4.00 -19.54
N ALA A 370 9.20 4.05 -18.31
CA ALA A 370 8.99 3.02 -17.30
C ALA A 370 7.50 2.84 -16.91
N GLU A 371 6.99 1.61 -17.01
CA GLU A 371 5.71 1.17 -16.41
C GLU A 371 5.94 0.80 -14.95
N THR A 372 6.84 -0.17 -14.72
CA THR A 372 7.13 -0.73 -13.40
C THR A 372 8.63 -0.82 -13.16
N LEU A 373 9.10 -0.03 -12.19
CA LEU A 373 10.47 0.02 -11.70
C LEU A 373 10.64 -1.05 -10.60
N ILE A 374 11.56 -2.00 -10.83
CA ILE A 374 11.82 -3.14 -9.95
C ILE A 374 13.18 -2.91 -9.29
N VAL A 375 13.22 -2.90 -7.95
CA VAL A 375 14.45 -2.54 -7.22
C VAL A 375 14.67 -3.44 -6.00
N TYR A 376 15.91 -3.88 -5.81
CA TYR A 376 16.28 -4.72 -4.67
C TYR A 376 16.25 -3.94 -3.34
N GLU A 377 15.60 -4.49 -2.31
CA GLU A 377 15.35 -3.79 -1.05
C GLU A 377 16.61 -3.38 -0.25
N ASN A 378 17.75 -4.04 -0.51
CA ASN A 378 19.06 -3.75 0.10
C ASN A 378 20.11 -3.25 -0.92
N LEU A 379 19.70 -2.60 -2.02
CA LEU A 379 20.63 -1.99 -2.98
C LEU A 379 21.50 -0.91 -2.30
N GLU A 380 22.82 -1.13 -2.25
CA GLU A 380 23.77 -0.27 -1.54
C GLU A 380 24.36 0.84 -2.44
N MET A 381 23.47 1.67 -3.00
CA MET A 381 23.79 2.80 -3.86
C MET A 381 23.51 4.15 -3.17
N THR A 382 24.46 5.08 -3.31
CA THR A 382 24.33 6.48 -2.89
C THR A 382 24.17 7.38 -4.12
N ARG A 383 23.25 8.35 -4.05
CA ARG A 383 23.12 9.45 -5.01
C ARG A 383 23.74 10.69 -4.40
N TRP A 384 24.77 11.21 -5.06
CA TRP A 384 25.43 12.46 -4.71
C TRP A 384 24.99 13.54 -5.70
N GLN A 385 24.78 14.74 -5.18
CA GLN A 385 24.65 15.95 -5.99
C GLN A 385 25.94 16.74 -5.78
N LEU A 386 26.82 16.72 -6.78
CA LEU A 386 28.13 17.36 -6.75
C LEU A 386 28.06 18.68 -7.53
N LYS A 387 28.80 19.68 -7.08
CA LYS A 387 28.92 20.96 -7.78
C LYS A 387 30.38 21.26 -8.09
N SER A 388 30.67 21.53 -9.36
CA SER A 388 31.96 22.09 -9.79
C SER A 388 32.03 23.59 -9.48
N SER A 389 33.24 24.11 -9.33
CA SER A 389 33.52 25.51 -8.98
C SER A 389 32.90 26.53 -9.94
N GLU A 390 32.79 26.19 -11.23
CA GLU A 390 32.27 27.09 -12.28
C GLU A 390 31.19 26.43 -13.17
N GLY A 391 30.84 25.15 -12.94
CA GLY A 391 30.00 24.32 -13.82
C GLY A 391 28.59 23.97 -13.30
N PRO A 392 27.85 23.13 -14.05
CA PRO A 392 26.53 22.63 -13.66
C PRO A 392 26.57 21.63 -12.49
N GLU A 393 25.39 21.22 -12.00
CA GLU A 393 25.25 20.23 -10.94
C GLU A 393 25.33 18.80 -11.51
N VAL A 394 26.34 18.04 -11.07
CA VAL A 394 26.62 16.67 -11.54
C VAL A 394 26.02 15.65 -10.58
N ILE A 395 25.17 14.76 -11.10
CA ILE A 395 24.50 13.73 -10.31
C ILE A 395 25.30 12.42 -10.41
N LEU A 396 26.05 12.08 -9.36
CA LEU A 396 26.89 10.88 -9.32
C LEU A 396 26.20 9.75 -8.54
N HIS A 397 26.17 8.54 -9.11
CA HIS A 397 25.62 7.34 -8.48
C HIS A 397 26.75 6.34 -8.17
N THR A 398 27.07 6.12 -6.89
CA THR A 398 28.20 5.26 -6.47
C THR A 398 27.79 4.10 -5.58
N THR A 399 28.38 2.93 -5.80
CA THR A 399 28.46 1.86 -4.79
C THR A 399 29.47 2.25 -3.70
N LYS A 400 29.37 1.66 -2.52
CA LYS A 400 30.38 1.80 -1.44
C LYS A 400 31.82 1.46 -1.85
N ALA A 401 32.01 0.65 -2.88
CA ALA A 401 33.35 0.34 -3.41
C ALA A 401 33.91 1.49 -4.25
N GLN A 402 33.04 2.20 -4.97
CA GLN A 402 33.38 3.40 -5.76
C GLN A 402 33.52 4.65 -4.89
N GLU A 403 32.79 4.75 -3.77
CA GLU A 403 32.92 5.85 -2.78
C GLU A 403 34.36 6.01 -2.23
N VAL A 404 35.18 4.95 -2.26
CA VAL A 404 36.59 4.98 -1.85
C VAL A 404 37.48 5.67 -2.91
N ASN A 405 37.06 5.70 -4.17
CA ASN A 405 37.89 6.12 -5.30
C ASN A 405 37.72 7.62 -5.59
N ARG A 406 38.58 8.45 -4.96
CA ARG A 406 38.52 9.93 -5.03
C ARG A 406 38.52 10.51 -6.45
N ASP A 407 39.03 9.78 -7.43
CA ASP A 407 39.05 10.20 -8.83
C ASP A 407 37.63 10.38 -9.42
N LEU A 408 36.60 9.73 -8.86
CA LEU A 408 35.18 9.93 -9.23
C LEU A 408 34.56 11.22 -8.67
N PHE A 409 35.22 11.86 -7.69
CA PHE A 409 34.80 13.13 -7.09
C PHE A 409 35.62 14.32 -7.60
N ARG A 410 36.46 14.07 -8.61
CA ARG A 410 37.21 15.11 -9.33
C ARG A 410 36.51 15.44 -10.63
N ASP A 411 36.37 16.73 -10.86
CA ASP A 411 35.98 17.27 -12.15
C ASP A 411 37.05 16.90 -13.19
N LYS A 412 36.63 16.37 -14.34
CA LYS A 412 37.55 15.89 -15.40
C LYS A 412 38.29 17.05 -16.07
N ASP A 413 37.65 18.21 -16.15
CA ASP A 413 38.07 19.32 -16.97
C ASP A 413 38.81 20.38 -16.15
N THR A 414 38.35 20.65 -14.92
CA THR A 414 39.03 21.56 -14.00
C THR A 414 40.05 20.87 -13.08
N GLY A 415 39.97 19.55 -12.90
CA GLY A 415 40.83 18.77 -12.01
C GLY A 415 40.62 19.05 -10.50
N GLN A 416 39.63 19.87 -10.15
CA GLN A 416 39.29 20.23 -8.78
C GLN A 416 38.39 19.15 -8.14
N GLU A 417 38.39 19.07 -6.81
CA GLU A 417 37.46 18.18 -6.09
C GLU A 417 36.11 18.87 -5.97
N MET A 418 35.05 18.26 -6.50
CA MET A 418 33.70 18.84 -6.53
C MET A 418 33.09 18.84 -5.12
N GLU A 419 32.39 19.91 -4.75
CA GLU A 419 31.74 20.00 -3.44
C GLU A 419 30.43 19.19 -3.42
N PRO A 420 30.22 18.29 -2.44
CA PRO A 420 28.97 17.57 -2.30
C PRO A 420 27.89 18.46 -1.67
N VAL A 421 26.89 18.85 -2.48
CA VAL A 421 25.75 19.68 -2.08
C VAL A 421 24.72 18.85 -1.31
N ASP A 422 24.46 17.62 -1.76
CA ASP A 422 23.54 16.68 -1.12
C ASP A 422 24.02 15.22 -1.30
N GLN A 423 23.69 14.38 -0.32
CA GLN A 423 24.02 12.96 -0.29
C GLN A 423 22.82 12.19 0.28
N MET A 424 22.14 11.40 -0.55
CA MET A 424 21.05 10.53 -0.08
C MET A 424 21.16 9.11 -0.66
N PRO A 425 20.72 8.07 0.08
CA PRO A 425 20.64 6.72 -0.47
C PRO A 425 19.68 6.68 -1.67
N PHE A 426 20.11 6.08 -2.77
CA PHE A 426 19.37 6.12 -4.05
C PHE A 426 17.94 5.53 -3.93
N LEU A 427 17.76 4.51 -3.08
CA LEU A 427 16.45 3.95 -2.78
C LEU A 427 15.49 4.91 -2.07
N GLU A 428 16.00 5.85 -1.27
CA GLU A 428 15.17 6.88 -0.62
C GLU A 428 14.73 7.94 -1.63
N TRP A 429 15.63 8.35 -2.54
CA TRP A 429 15.29 9.22 -3.68
C TRP A 429 14.20 8.61 -4.56
N LEU A 430 14.38 7.36 -5.00
CA LEU A 430 13.39 6.65 -5.81
C LEU A 430 12.04 6.55 -5.09
N ALA A 431 12.04 6.22 -3.79
CA ALA A 431 10.83 6.13 -2.97
C ALA A 431 10.16 7.49 -2.67
N GLU A 432 10.65 8.58 -3.22
CA GLU A 432 10.03 9.92 -3.19
C GLU A 432 9.69 10.42 -4.58
N LYS A 433 10.55 10.18 -5.57
CA LYS A 433 10.42 10.72 -6.93
C LYS A 433 9.74 9.82 -7.96
N TYR A 434 9.55 8.53 -7.71
CA TYR A 434 8.90 7.62 -8.68
C TYR A 434 7.52 8.11 -9.20
N ARG A 435 6.77 8.85 -8.37
CA ARG A 435 5.47 9.44 -8.74
C ARG A 435 5.58 10.56 -9.77
N ASP A 436 6.63 11.37 -9.71
CA ASP A 436 6.81 12.53 -10.61
C ASP A 436 7.04 12.07 -12.06
N PHE A 437 7.70 10.90 -12.22
CA PHE A 437 7.89 10.20 -13.49
C PHE A 437 6.70 9.30 -13.90
N GLY A 438 5.69 9.17 -13.03
CA GLY A 438 4.50 8.37 -13.26
C GLY A 438 4.72 6.85 -13.35
N ALA A 439 5.82 6.31 -12.83
CA ALA A 439 6.10 4.87 -12.79
C ALA A 439 5.50 4.21 -11.54
N THR A 440 5.39 2.87 -11.50
CA THR A 440 5.12 2.12 -10.26
C THR A 440 6.41 1.53 -9.70
N LEU A 441 6.78 1.84 -8.46
CA LEU A 441 7.96 1.28 -7.78
C LEU A 441 7.57 0.02 -6.99
N GLU A 442 8.24 -1.10 -7.25
CA GLU A 442 8.11 -2.36 -6.49
C GLU A 442 9.46 -2.82 -5.93
N PHE A 443 9.47 -3.21 -4.65
CA PHE A 443 10.66 -3.71 -3.96
C PHE A 443 10.72 -5.24 -3.97
N VAL A 444 11.86 -5.80 -4.38
CA VAL A 444 12.11 -7.26 -4.44
C VAL A 444 13.25 -7.70 -3.52
N SER A 445 13.35 -9.00 -3.24
CA SER A 445 14.36 -9.61 -2.39
C SER A 445 15.26 -10.59 -3.15
N ASP A 446 16.36 -11.01 -2.52
CA ASP A 446 17.28 -12.04 -3.01
C ASP A 446 16.92 -13.45 -2.51
N ARG A 447 15.78 -13.62 -1.82
CA ARG A 447 15.37 -14.90 -1.20
C ARG A 447 14.83 -15.92 -2.20
N SER A 448 14.32 -15.46 -3.34
CA SER A 448 13.89 -16.33 -4.44
C SER A 448 15.07 -16.63 -5.37
N SER A 449 15.03 -17.78 -6.05
CA SER A 449 15.98 -18.15 -7.10
C SER A 449 16.08 -17.07 -8.18
N GLU A 450 14.91 -16.54 -8.57
CA GLU A 450 14.72 -15.49 -9.56
C GLU A 450 15.21 -14.12 -9.08
N GLY A 451 14.94 -13.77 -7.82
CA GLY A 451 15.45 -12.54 -7.19
C GLY A 451 16.97 -12.53 -7.04
N ASN A 452 17.56 -13.67 -6.68
CA ASN A 452 19.02 -13.82 -6.64
C ASN A 452 19.65 -13.72 -8.05
N GLN A 453 18.96 -14.18 -9.11
CA GLN A 453 19.37 -13.93 -10.50
C GLN A 453 19.23 -12.46 -10.90
N PHE A 454 18.14 -11.79 -10.52
CA PHE A 454 17.93 -10.35 -10.76
C PHE A 454 19.03 -9.50 -10.10
N VAL A 455 19.33 -9.77 -8.83
CA VAL A 455 20.38 -9.04 -8.08
C VAL A 455 21.78 -9.28 -8.64
N ARG A 456 22.14 -10.53 -8.96
CA ARG A 456 23.51 -10.85 -9.43
C ARG A 456 23.74 -10.64 -10.92
N GLY A 457 22.71 -10.80 -11.76
CA GLY A 457 22.82 -10.69 -13.21
C GLY A 457 22.55 -9.29 -13.74
N PHE A 458 21.61 -8.55 -13.12
CA PHE A 458 21.12 -7.26 -13.60
C PHE A 458 21.37 -6.11 -12.60
N GLY A 459 22.27 -6.32 -11.63
CA GLY A 459 22.66 -5.31 -10.63
C GLY A 459 21.60 -4.97 -9.58
N GLY A 460 20.48 -5.69 -9.53
CA GLY A 460 19.40 -5.44 -8.57
C GLY A 460 18.52 -4.24 -8.87
N ILE A 461 18.57 -3.73 -10.12
CA ILE A 461 17.68 -2.67 -10.62
C ILE A 461 17.37 -2.87 -12.10
N GLY A 462 16.12 -2.61 -12.46
CA GLY A 462 15.64 -2.56 -13.83
C GLY A 462 14.19 -2.11 -13.88
N ALA A 463 13.65 -1.89 -15.07
CA ALA A 463 12.24 -1.57 -15.24
C ALA A 463 11.61 -2.30 -16.42
N ILE A 464 10.31 -2.58 -16.32
CA ILE A 464 9.45 -2.94 -17.44
C ILE A 464 8.96 -1.63 -18.06
N LEU A 465 9.14 -1.47 -19.36
CA LEU A 465 8.82 -0.27 -20.13
C LEU A 465 7.46 -0.39 -20.82
N ARG A 466 6.77 0.74 -20.96
CA ARG A 466 5.49 0.86 -21.68
C ARG A 466 5.64 0.61 -23.18
N TYR A 467 6.77 1.03 -23.74
CA TYR A 467 7.14 0.96 -25.14
C TYR A 467 8.65 0.67 -25.25
N LYS A 468 9.12 0.20 -26.41
CA LYS A 468 10.55 -0.04 -26.64
C LYS A 468 11.29 1.30 -26.68
N LEU A 469 12.38 1.38 -25.93
CA LEU A 469 13.35 2.48 -25.98
C LEU A 469 14.64 1.97 -26.64
N ASN A 470 15.35 2.84 -27.38
CA ASN A 470 16.68 2.54 -27.91
C ASN A 470 17.70 3.28 -27.04
N PHE A 471 18.40 2.56 -26.17
CA PHE A 471 19.35 3.17 -25.22
C PHE A 471 20.60 3.73 -25.90
N GLU A 472 21.04 3.11 -27.00
CA GLU A 472 22.15 3.59 -27.85
C GLU A 472 21.92 5.05 -28.31
N GLN A 473 20.73 5.35 -28.83
CA GLN A 473 20.32 6.69 -29.28
C GLN A 473 20.09 7.70 -28.14
N LEU A 474 20.21 7.26 -26.89
CA LEU A 474 20.17 8.11 -25.69
C LEU A 474 21.54 8.17 -24.99
N ALA A 475 22.54 7.43 -25.48
CA ALA A 475 23.95 7.66 -25.14
C ALA A 475 24.54 8.71 -26.08
N GLU A 476 24.31 8.57 -27.38
CA GLU A 476 24.82 9.49 -28.42
C GLU A 476 24.44 10.97 -28.15
N VAL A 477 23.26 11.24 -27.58
CA VAL A 477 22.80 12.61 -27.27
C VAL A 477 23.55 13.25 -26.09
N ASP A 478 24.05 12.48 -25.12
CA ASP A 478 24.89 13.03 -24.04
C ASP A 478 26.31 13.36 -24.54
N ASP A 479 26.76 12.73 -25.63
CA ASP A 479 28.08 12.94 -26.26
C ASP A 479 28.04 13.98 -27.42
N GLU A 480 26.86 14.31 -27.99
CA GLU A 480 26.72 15.26 -29.12
C GLU A 480 26.63 16.75 -28.71
N ASP A 481 26.25 17.07 -27.46
CA ASP A 481 26.16 18.47 -26.97
C ASP A 481 27.55 19.19 -26.93
N ASP A 482 28.65 18.44 -27.01
CA ASP A 482 30.04 18.94 -27.07
C ASP A 482 30.50 19.37 -28.49
N TYR A 483 29.64 19.30 -29.52
CA TYR A 483 30.07 19.46 -30.93
C TYR A 483 29.38 20.55 -31.77
N TYR A 484 28.94 21.66 -31.15
CA TYR A 484 28.43 22.84 -31.87
C TYR A 484 28.94 24.19 -31.32
N ASP A 485 30.23 24.47 -31.47
CA ASP A 485 30.79 25.83 -31.34
C ASP A 485 31.98 26.03 -32.32
N ASP A 486 31.73 26.58 -33.52
CA ASP A 486 32.69 26.98 -34.58
C ASP A 486 32.07 28.07 -35.50
#